data_AF-A0A1Y1N3V1-F1
#
_entry.id   AF-A0A1Y1N3V1-F1
#
_cell.length_a   1.000
_cell.length_b   1.000
_cell.length_c   1.000
_cell.angle_alpha   90.00
_cell.angle_beta   90.00
_cell.angle_gamma   90.00
#
_symmetry.space_group_name_H-M   'P 1'
#
loop_
_entity.id
_entity.type
_entity.pdbx_description
1 polymer ?
#
loop_
_entity_poly.entity_id
_entity_poly.type
_entity_poly.pdbx_seq_one_letter_code
_entity_poly.pdbx_strand_id
1 'polypeptide(L)'
;MDRFGRKATCMISTVPFAIAWMVMAVASNLTVIYVARTIAGMSSGLTSVSLVYISEITHPDYRPMLLGLNSVYVSLGILLTCLLGYWLQWRMICYVFFSIEVVVFLCLFAVPESPHWLISFRRNREGAARSLRWLYRDAKIFDDEHRRLSSTLLKSDSEDHFKLFHIDTYKSPIVYKPLIILSVLFVIQQLTGAYVIIFYAIDIFRKVYRNIEGDHEEYFALVLLGVIRFVTAVVASIVS
;
A
#
# COMPACT_ATOMS: atom_id res chain seq x y z
N MET A 1 1.71 -12.72 -7.29
CA MET A 1 3.02 -12.05 -7.31
C MET A 1 4.17 -12.96 -7.74
N ASP A 2 4.27 -14.21 -7.25
CA ASP A 2 5.44 -15.08 -7.51
C ASP A 2 5.59 -15.52 -8.98
N ARG A 3 4.48 -15.74 -9.69
CA ARG A 3 4.51 -16.14 -11.11
C ARG A 3 4.73 -14.97 -12.08
N PHE A 4 4.23 -13.78 -11.76
CA PHE A 4 4.19 -12.64 -12.68
C PHE A 4 5.28 -11.58 -12.42
N GLY A 5 5.86 -11.54 -11.23
CA GLY A 5 6.74 -10.45 -10.80
C GLY A 5 6.01 -9.45 -9.92
N ARG A 6 6.77 -8.76 -9.07
CA ARG A 6 6.20 -7.84 -8.08
C ARG A 6 5.81 -6.52 -8.76
N LYS A 7 6.66 -5.96 -9.62
CA LYS A 7 6.33 -4.78 -10.44
C LYS A 7 5.16 -5.06 -11.37
N ALA A 8 5.18 -6.19 -12.09
CA ALA A 8 4.06 -6.58 -12.96
C ALA A 8 2.74 -6.71 -12.19
N THR A 9 2.77 -7.29 -10.99
CA THR A 9 1.57 -7.37 -10.15
C THR A 9 1.10 -5.99 -9.69
N CYS A 10 2.01 -5.06 -9.37
CA CYS A 10 1.66 -3.68 -9.02
C CYS A 10 1.02 -2.94 -10.22
N MET A 11 1.56 -3.11 -11.43
CA MET A 11 0.99 -2.53 -12.65
C MET A 11 -0.39 -3.12 -12.96
N ILE A 12 -0.58 -4.42 -12.73
CA ILE A 12 -1.89 -5.07 -12.92
C ILE A 12 -2.89 -4.57 -11.87
N SER A 13 -2.48 -4.26 -10.64
CA SER A 13 -3.38 -3.76 -9.60
C SER A 13 -3.83 -2.32 -9.79
N THR A 14 -3.01 -1.47 -10.42
CA THR A 14 -3.37 -0.07 -10.69
C THR A 14 -4.46 0.05 -11.77
N VAL A 15 -4.53 -0.89 -12.72
CA VAL A 15 -5.54 -0.87 -13.80
C VAL A 15 -6.98 -0.95 -13.27
N PRO A 16 -7.39 -1.97 -12.49
CA PRO A 16 -8.75 -2.05 -11.95
C PRO A 16 -9.05 -0.92 -10.96
N PHE A 17 -8.04 -0.37 -10.29
CA PHE A 17 -8.22 0.79 -9.41
C PHE A 17 -8.51 2.07 -10.19
N ALA A 18 -7.80 2.33 -11.30
CA ALA A 18 -8.10 3.42 -12.22
C ALA A 18 -9.50 3.25 -12.85
N ILE A 19 -9.87 2.03 -13.26
CA ILE A 19 -11.21 1.73 -13.77
C ILE A 19 -12.27 2.05 -12.70
N ALA A 20 -12.05 1.66 -11.44
CA ALA A 20 -12.99 1.94 -10.36
C ALA A 20 -13.23 3.44 -10.16
N TRP A 21 -12.18 4.27 -10.22
CA TRP A 21 -12.32 5.73 -10.15
C TRP A 21 -13.09 6.31 -11.33
N MET A 22 -12.82 5.82 -12.54
CA MET A 22 -13.53 6.28 -13.73
C MET A 22 -15.02 5.89 -13.70
N VAL A 23 -15.34 4.65 -13.32
CA VAL A 23 -16.72 4.16 -13.17
C VAL A 23 -17.45 4.97 -12.08
N MET A 24 -16.77 5.31 -10.99
CA MET A 24 -17.33 6.16 -9.94
C MET A 24 -17.61 7.58 -10.44
N ALA A 25 -16.73 8.17 -11.27
CA ALA A 25 -16.91 9.52 -11.80
C ALA A 25 -18.14 9.66 -12.71
N VAL A 26 -18.43 8.64 -13.52
CA VAL A 26 -19.60 8.62 -14.45
C VAL A 26 -20.85 8.00 -13.83
N ALA A 27 -20.82 7.63 -12.55
CA ALA A 27 -21.93 6.93 -11.91
C ALA A 27 -23.21 7.77 -11.90
N SER A 28 -24.28 7.17 -12.43
CA SER A 28 -25.65 7.73 -12.45
C SER A 28 -26.56 7.13 -11.36
N ASN A 29 -26.28 5.90 -10.94
CA ASN A 29 -27.09 5.13 -10.00
C ASN A 29 -26.26 4.62 -8.81
N LEU A 30 -26.90 4.44 -7.65
CA LEU A 30 -26.28 3.89 -6.43
C LEU A 30 -25.64 2.51 -6.67
N THR A 31 -26.28 1.65 -7.46
CA THR A 31 -25.74 0.33 -7.81
C THR A 31 -24.38 0.43 -8.48
N VAL A 32 -24.18 1.42 -9.36
CA VAL A 32 -22.90 1.62 -10.06
C VAL A 32 -21.81 2.05 -9.07
N ILE A 33 -22.16 2.87 -8.08
CA ILE A 33 -21.24 3.29 -7.01
C ILE A 33 -20.82 2.08 -6.16
N TYR A 34 -21.75 1.19 -5.82
CA TYR A 34 -21.42 -0.03 -5.07
C TYR A 34 -20.53 -0.98 -5.87
N VAL A 35 -20.80 -1.17 -7.17
CA VAL A 35 -19.92 -1.96 -8.05
C VAL A 35 -18.52 -1.34 -8.11
N ALA A 36 -18.42 -0.03 -8.32
CA ALA A 36 -17.13 0.68 -8.34
C ALA A 36 -16.37 0.51 -7.02
N ARG A 37 -17.05 0.61 -5.87
CA ARG A 37 -16.46 0.39 -4.53
C ARG A 37 -15.94 -1.03 -4.34
N THR A 38 -16.67 -2.04 -4.82
CA THR A 38 -16.22 -3.44 -4.75
C THR A 38 -14.95 -3.64 -5.59
N ILE A 39 -14.90 -3.08 -6.79
CA ILE A 39 -13.70 -3.13 -7.65
C ILE A 39 -12.51 -2.41 -6.99
N ALA A 40 -12.75 -1.22 -6.41
CA ALA A 40 -11.72 -0.48 -5.69
C ALA A 40 -11.18 -1.27 -4.49
N GLY A 41 -12.06 -1.94 -3.72
CA GLY A 41 -11.67 -2.77 -2.58
C GLY A 41 -10.87 -4.02 -2.98
N MET A 42 -11.24 -4.67 -4.09
CA MET A 42 -10.46 -5.80 -4.61
C MET A 42 -9.06 -5.36 -5.04
N SER A 43 -8.96 -4.18 -5.67
CA SER A 43 -7.70 -3.62 -6.15
C SER A 43 -6.80 -3.13 -5.01
N SER A 44 -7.37 -2.54 -3.95
CA SER A 44 -6.59 -2.14 -2.76
C SER A 44 -5.96 -3.34 -2.05
N GLY A 45 -6.65 -4.47 -2.00
CA GLY A 45 -6.09 -5.74 -1.49
C GLY A 45 -4.87 -6.21 -2.30
N LEU A 46 -4.92 -6.09 -3.63
CA LEU A 46 -3.78 -6.43 -4.51
C LEU A 46 -2.58 -5.49 -4.32
N THR A 47 -2.80 -4.27 -3.85
CA THR A 47 -1.75 -3.27 -3.62
C THR A 47 -0.82 -3.66 -2.47
N SER A 48 -1.20 -4.62 -1.61
CA SER A 48 -0.33 -5.20 -0.58
C SER A 48 1.00 -5.74 -1.12
N VAL A 49 1.05 -6.13 -2.39
CA VAL A 49 2.28 -6.57 -3.08
C VAL A 49 3.32 -5.44 -3.15
N SER A 50 2.89 -4.18 -3.14
CA SER A 50 3.79 -3.02 -3.14
C SER A 50 4.64 -2.94 -1.87
N LEU A 51 4.08 -3.33 -0.72
CA LEU A 51 4.82 -3.39 0.55
C LEU A 51 5.89 -4.48 0.53
N VAL A 52 5.57 -5.63 -0.06
CA VAL A 52 6.54 -6.71 -0.29
C VAL A 52 7.61 -6.27 -1.28
N TYR A 53 7.23 -5.55 -2.34
CA TYR A 53 8.19 -5.00 -3.28
C TYR A 53 9.17 -4.03 -2.59
N ILE A 54 8.66 -3.09 -1.79
CA ILE A 54 9.49 -2.15 -1.01
C ILE A 54 10.42 -2.92 -0.06
N SER A 55 9.92 -3.94 0.64
CA SER A 55 10.78 -4.70 1.55
C SER A 55 11.87 -5.49 0.81
N GLU A 56 11.59 -6.03 -0.39
CA GLU A 56 12.58 -6.75 -1.21
C GLU A 56 13.65 -5.86 -1.83
N ILE A 57 13.34 -4.60 -2.14
CA ILE A 57 14.33 -3.67 -2.69
C ILE A 57 15.13 -2.98 -1.57
N THR A 58 14.54 -2.71 -0.42
CA THR A 58 15.17 -1.89 0.63
C THR A 58 16.24 -2.62 1.43
N HIS A 59 17.34 -1.91 1.73
CA HIS A 59 18.42 -2.41 2.58
C HIS A 59 17.90 -2.72 3.99
N PRO A 60 18.33 -3.82 4.64
CA PRO A 60 17.80 -4.23 5.94
C PRO A 60 17.73 -3.11 7.00
N ASP A 61 18.72 -2.22 7.04
CA ASP A 61 18.80 -1.13 8.04
C ASP A 61 17.71 -0.07 7.86
N TYR A 62 17.29 0.22 6.62
CA TYR A 62 16.27 1.24 6.31
C TYR A 62 14.88 0.64 6.08
N ARG A 63 14.76 -0.70 6.08
CA ARG A 63 13.51 -1.40 5.80
C ARG A 63 12.37 -1.03 6.75
N PRO A 64 12.57 -0.96 8.09
CA PRO A 64 11.49 -0.57 9.01
C PRO A 64 10.99 0.86 8.72
N MET A 65 11.90 1.80 8.49
CA MET A 65 11.59 3.19 8.18
C MET A 65 10.76 3.31 6.89
N LEU A 66 11.20 2.69 5.79
CA LEU A 66 10.47 2.76 4.51
C LEU A 66 9.11 2.05 4.55
N LEU A 67 8.98 0.99 5.35
CA LEU A 67 7.69 0.35 5.59
C LEU A 67 6.78 1.24 6.47
N GLY A 68 7.33 1.94 7.45
CA GLY A 68 6.63 2.90 8.30
C GLY A 68 6.04 4.08 7.52
N LEU A 69 6.74 4.54 6.48
CA LEU A 69 6.25 5.61 5.58
C LEU A 69 4.93 5.26 4.90
N ASN A 70 4.57 3.98 4.77
CA ASN A 70 3.27 3.59 4.22
C ASN A 70 2.10 4.21 5.01
N SER A 71 2.17 4.19 6.35
CA SER A 71 1.16 4.79 7.22
C SER A 71 1.07 6.31 7.05
N VAL A 72 2.20 6.96 6.78
CA VAL A 72 2.27 8.39 6.48
C VAL A 72 1.57 8.68 5.15
N TYR A 73 1.85 7.90 4.11
CA TYR A 73 1.20 8.06 2.79
C TYR A 73 -0.31 7.80 2.83
N VAL A 74 -0.77 6.81 3.60
CA VAL A 74 -2.21 6.59 3.81
C VAL A 74 -2.85 7.81 4.48
N SER A 75 -2.20 8.37 5.50
CA SER A 75 -2.70 9.57 6.19
C SER A 75 -2.67 10.82 5.30
N LEU A 76 -1.64 10.95 4.45
CA LEU A 76 -1.56 11.99 3.43
C LEU A 76 -2.69 11.88 2.41
N GLY A 77 -3.02 10.67 1.95
CA GLY A 77 -4.14 10.43 1.03
C GLY A 77 -5.49 10.83 1.63
N ILE A 78 -5.71 10.53 2.92
CA ILE A 78 -6.91 10.97 3.65
C ILE A 78 -6.92 12.51 3.73
N LEU A 79 -5.82 13.15 4.12
CA LEU A 79 -5.71 14.60 4.19
C LEU A 79 -5.98 15.26 2.83
N LEU A 80 -5.41 14.74 1.75
CA LEU A 80 -5.67 15.22 0.38
C LEU A 80 -7.14 15.08 0.00
N THR A 81 -7.77 13.96 0.34
CA THR A 81 -9.21 13.74 0.12
C THR A 81 -10.04 14.76 0.89
N CYS A 82 -9.69 15.04 2.14
CA CYS A 82 -10.37 16.04 2.98
C CYS A 82 -10.22 17.46 2.41
N LEU A 83 -9.02 17.83 1.96
CA LEU A 83 -8.74 19.13 1.35
C LEU A 83 -9.50 19.30 0.03
N LEU A 84 -9.45 18.31 -0.86
CA LEU A 84 -10.18 18.33 -2.12
C LEU A 84 -11.69 18.32 -1.89
N GLY A 85 -12.16 17.64 -0.84
CA GLY A 85 -13.57 17.60 -0.43
C GLY A 85 -14.15 18.96 -0.03
N TYR A 86 -13.30 19.92 0.37
CA TYR A 86 -13.73 21.28 0.66
C TYR A 86 -13.88 22.13 -0.61
N TRP A 87 -13.07 21.90 -1.65
CA TRP A 87 -12.99 22.78 -2.83
C TRP A 87 -13.71 22.21 -4.06
N LEU A 88 -13.83 20.89 -4.16
CA LEU A 88 -14.28 20.20 -5.36
C LEU A 88 -15.51 19.33 -5.09
N GLN A 89 -16.36 19.21 -6.11
CA GLN A 89 -17.42 18.22 -6.13
C GLN A 89 -16.84 16.80 -6.17
N TRP A 90 -17.53 15.83 -5.55
CA TRP A 90 -17.09 14.43 -5.45
C TRP A 90 -16.73 13.79 -6.80
N ARG A 91 -17.38 14.18 -7.91
CA ARG A 91 -17.04 13.71 -9.27
C ARG A 91 -15.69 14.21 -9.74
N MET A 92 -15.36 15.49 -9.48
CA MET A 92 -14.05 16.06 -9.83
C MET A 92 -12.93 15.39 -9.03
N ILE A 93 -13.18 15.07 -7.76
CA ILE A 93 -12.24 14.32 -6.92
C ILE A 93 -11.93 12.94 -7.54
N CYS A 94 -12.94 12.27 -8.10
CA CYS A 94 -12.72 10.99 -8.80
C CYS A 94 -11.81 11.13 -10.03
N TYR A 95 -11.96 12.21 -10.82
CA TYR A 95 -11.07 12.49 -11.95
C TYR A 95 -9.63 12.82 -11.51
N VAL A 96 -9.46 13.51 -10.40
CA VAL A 96 -8.14 13.79 -9.81
C VAL A 96 -7.46 12.48 -9.40
N PHE A 97 -8.15 11.59 -8.67
CA PHE A 97 -7.58 10.31 -8.27
C PHE A 97 -7.31 9.38 -9.46
N PHE A 98 -8.20 9.36 -10.46
CA PHE A 98 -7.92 8.66 -11.72
C PHE A 98 -6.62 9.15 -12.37
N SER A 99 -6.41 10.47 -12.42
CA SER A 99 -5.20 11.06 -12.98
C SER A 99 -3.95 10.64 -12.20
N ILE A 100 -4.02 10.64 -10.87
CA ILE A 100 -2.94 10.15 -9.99
C ILE A 100 -2.61 8.70 -10.30
N GLU A 101 -3.61 7.82 -10.44
CA GLU A 101 -3.39 6.40 -10.77
C GLU A 101 -2.72 6.20 -12.14
N VAL A 102 -3.11 7.00 -13.13
CA VAL A 102 -2.45 6.98 -14.45
C VAL A 102 -0.99 7.40 -14.33
N VAL A 103 -0.68 8.46 -13.56
CA VAL A 103 0.72 8.85 -13.32
C VAL A 103 1.49 7.74 -12.62
N VAL A 104 0.92 7.10 -11.60
CA VAL A 104 1.56 5.97 -10.89
C VAL A 104 1.83 4.82 -11.86
N PHE A 105 0.87 4.46 -12.71
CA PHE A 105 1.04 3.43 -13.73
C PHE A 105 2.20 3.75 -14.69
N LEU A 106 2.30 5.00 -15.14
CA LEU A 106 3.41 5.46 -15.99
C LEU A 106 4.76 5.43 -15.25
N CYS A 107 4.81 5.88 -14.00
CA CYS A 107 6.01 5.85 -13.17
C CYS A 107 6.52 4.43 -12.93
N LEU A 108 5.63 3.45 -12.79
CA LEU A 108 6.01 2.05 -12.60
C LEU A 108 6.84 1.49 -13.77
N PHE A 109 6.70 2.02 -14.99
CA PHE A 109 7.56 1.59 -16.10
C PHE A 109 9.03 1.92 -15.88
N ALA A 110 9.34 3.05 -15.25
CA ALA A 110 10.71 3.51 -14.98
C ALA A 110 11.40 2.73 -13.86
N VAL A 111 10.63 2.08 -12.99
CA VAL A 111 11.13 1.35 -11.82
C VAL A 111 11.58 -0.07 -12.23
N PRO A 112 12.72 -0.59 -11.74
CA PRO A 112 13.17 -1.96 -12.07
C PRO A 112 12.33 -3.04 -11.36
N GLU A 113 12.36 -4.27 -11.88
CA GLU A 113 11.75 -5.42 -11.19
C GLU A 113 12.59 -5.83 -9.97
N SER A 114 11.94 -6.46 -8.98
CA SER A 114 12.60 -6.88 -7.72
C SER A 114 13.82 -7.77 -8.00
N PRO A 115 15.02 -7.42 -7.48
CA PRO A 115 16.23 -8.22 -7.69
C PRO A 115 16.10 -9.63 -7.07
N HIS A 116 15.40 -9.74 -5.94
CA HIS A 116 15.10 -11.01 -5.30
C HIS A 116 14.17 -11.89 -6.18
N TRP A 117 13.15 -11.29 -6.80
CA TRP A 117 12.27 -12.03 -7.72
C TRP A 117 13.02 -12.52 -8.98
N LEU A 118 13.83 -11.64 -9.57
CA LEU A 118 14.60 -11.95 -10.79
C LEU A 118 15.57 -13.11 -10.57
N ILE A 119 16.16 -13.19 -9.38
CA ILE A 119 17.09 -14.24 -8.98
C ILE A 119 16.35 -15.55 -8.68
N SER A 120 15.34 -15.51 -7.80
CA SER A 120 14.70 -16.73 -7.29
C SER A 120 13.72 -17.37 -8.27
N PHE A 121 13.04 -16.59 -9.13
CA PHE A 121 12.00 -17.11 -10.04
C PHE A 121 12.39 -17.13 -11.51
N ARG A 122 13.23 -16.18 -11.94
CA ARG A 122 13.67 -16.07 -13.35
C ARG A 122 15.09 -16.61 -13.58
N ARG A 123 15.85 -16.93 -12.52
CA ARG A 123 17.29 -17.28 -12.57
C ARG A 123 18.11 -16.27 -13.39
N ASN A 124 17.66 -15.01 -13.48
CA ASN A 124 18.25 -13.98 -14.32
C ASN A 124 19.23 -13.12 -13.50
N ARG A 125 20.46 -13.63 -13.36
CA ARG A 125 21.53 -12.99 -12.58
C ARG A 125 21.90 -11.61 -13.12
N GLU A 126 21.95 -11.45 -14.45
CA GLU A 126 22.27 -10.17 -15.08
C GLU A 126 21.18 -9.13 -14.86
N GLY A 127 19.91 -9.52 -15.00
CA GLY A 127 18.77 -8.65 -14.75
C GLY A 127 18.74 -8.16 -13.30
N ALA A 128 19.00 -9.06 -12.35
CA ALA A 128 19.05 -8.69 -10.94
C ALA A 128 20.24 -7.80 -10.59
N ALA A 129 21.42 -8.04 -11.18
CA ALA A 129 22.57 -7.16 -11.03
C ALA A 129 22.28 -5.76 -11.60
N ARG A 130 21.56 -5.65 -12.73
CA ARG A 130 21.11 -4.36 -13.28
C ARG A 130 20.11 -3.66 -12.35
N SER A 131 19.10 -4.35 -11.83
CA SER A 131 18.16 -3.80 -10.85
C SER A 131 18.88 -3.32 -9.58
N LEU A 132 19.85 -4.09 -9.08
CA LEU A 132 20.60 -3.78 -7.86
C LEU A 132 21.53 -2.57 -8.07
N ARG A 133 22.17 -2.43 -9.24
CA ARG A 133 22.97 -1.25 -9.59
C ARG A 133 22.12 0.02 -9.75
N TRP A 134 20.90 -0.12 -10.24
CA TRP A 134 19.97 1.02 -10.30
C TRP A 134 19.57 1.49 -8.90
N LEU A 135 19.43 0.55 -7.96
CA LEU A 135 18.98 0.82 -6.61
C LEU A 135 20.08 1.29 -5.66
N TYR A 136 21.24 0.63 -5.70
CA TYR A 136 22.41 0.96 -4.90
C TYR A 136 23.51 1.49 -5.80
N ARG A 137 23.73 2.80 -5.70
CA ARG A 137 24.81 3.47 -6.44
C ARG A 137 26.19 3.17 -5.82
N ASP A 138 26.23 2.81 -4.53
CA ASP A 138 27.45 2.42 -3.83
C ASP A 138 27.89 1.00 -4.15
N ALA A 139 29.11 0.87 -4.69
CA ALA A 139 29.68 -0.41 -5.11
C ALA A 139 29.83 -1.42 -3.96
N LYS A 140 30.10 -0.95 -2.73
CA LYS A 140 30.25 -1.83 -1.55
C LYS A 140 28.92 -2.47 -1.14
N ILE A 141 27.83 -1.71 -1.16
CA ILE A 141 26.49 -2.19 -0.80
C ILE A 141 25.98 -3.14 -1.90
N PHE A 142 26.26 -2.81 -3.16
CA PHE A 142 26.00 -3.69 -4.30
C PHE A 142 26.68 -5.06 -4.13
N ASP A 143 27.98 -5.10 -3.81
CA ASP A 143 28.71 -6.36 -3.69
C ASP A 143 28.26 -7.22 -2.49
N ASP A 144 27.94 -6.60 -1.34
CA ASP A 144 27.43 -7.32 -0.17
C ASP A 144 26.05 -7.93 -0.46
N GLU A 145 25.13 -7.14 -1.02
CA GLU A 145 23.77 -7.59 -1.30
C GLU A 145 23.75 -8.60 -2.46
N HIS A 146 24.60 -8.44 -3.47
CA HIS A 146 24.78 -9.43 -4.55
C HIS A 146 25.30 -10.76 -4.01
N ARG A 147 26.24 -10.73 -3.05
CA ARG A 147 26.77 -11.93 -2.39
C ARG A 147 25.71 -12.60 -1.50
N ARG A 148 24.93 -11.83 -0.75
CA ARG A 148 23.80 -12.35 0.06
C ARG A 148 22.77 -13.04 -0.82
N LEU A 149 22.30 -12.37 -1.88
CA LEU A 149 21.36 -12.94 -2.85
C LEU A 149 21.90 -14.22 -3.51
N SER A 150 23.18 -14.24 -3.86
CA SER A 150 23.84 -15.42 -4.44
C SER A 150 23.99 -16.58 -3.45
N SER A 151 24.19 -16.28 -2.17
CA SER A 151 24.27 -17.31 -1.11
C SER A 151 22.91 -17.94 -0.81
N THR A 152 21.83 -17.17 -0.91
CA THR A 152 20.45 -17.68 -0.79
C THR A 152 20.11 -18.61 -1.96
N LEU A 153 20.57 -18.31 -3.17
CA LEU A 153 20.43 -19.19 -4.33
C LEU A 153 21.10 -20.55 -4.14
N LEU A 154 22.34 -20.59 -3.63
CA LEU A 154 23.08 -21.85 -3.43
C LEU A 154 22.39 -22.77 -2.42
N LYS A 155 21.68 -22.20 -1.44
CA LYS A 155 20.84 -22.94 -0.50
C LYS A 155 19.52 -23.40 -1.12
N SER A 156 18.94 -22.61 -2.03
CA SER A 156 17.74 -22.99 -2.77
C SER A 156 17.97 -23.98 -3.90
N ASP A 157 19.17 -24.09 -4.49
CA ASP A 157 19.46 -25.12 -5.50
C ASP A 157 19.66 -26.52 -4.86
N SER A 158 19.90 -26.61 -3.54
CA SER A 158 19.98 -27.87 -2.79
C SER A 158 18.64 -28.38 -2.26
N GLU A 159 17.60 -27.56 -2.23
CA GLU A 159 16.26 -27.94 -1.81
C GLU A 159 15.26 -27.58 -2.91
N ASP A 160 14.66 -28.59 -3.56
CA ASP A 160 13.49 -28.45 -4.42
C ASP A 160 12.32 -27.83 -3.62
N HIS A 161 12.33 -26.51 -3.43
CA HIS A 161 11.27 -25.75 -2.76
C HIS A 161 9.99 -25.62 -3.60
N PHE A 162 9.91 -26.34 -4.73
CA PHE A 162 8.73 -26.39 -5.59
C PHE A 162 7.70 -27.44 -5.14
N LYS A 163 7.65 -27.75 -3.84
CA LYS A 163 6.49 -28.45 -3.26
C LYS A 163 5.56 -27.45 -2.59
N LEU A 164 4.55 -27.09 -3.39
CA LEU A 164 3.21 -26.61 -3.03
C LEU A 164 2.89 -26.66 -1.53
N PHE A 165 2.50 -25.50 -0.98
CA PHE A 165 1.28 -25.33 -0.18
C PHE A 165 0.83 -26.59 0.61
N HIS A 166 1.66 -27.09 1.52
CA HIS A 166 1.21 -28.10 2.47
C HIS A 166 0.51 -27.37 3.61
N ILE A 167 -0.80 -27.61 3.77
CA ILE A 167 -1.59 -27.11 4.90
C ILE A 167 -0.94 -27.49 6.25
N ASP A 168 -0.12 -28.54 6.26
CA ASP A 168 0.66 -28.96 7.43
C ASP A 168 1.76 -27.96 7.84
N THR A 169 2.27 -27.13 6.91
CA THR A 169 3.18 -26.02 7.26
C THR A 169 2.47 -24.95 8.10
N TYR A 170 1.18 -24.73 7.86
CA TYR A 170 0.36 -23.81 8.68
C TYR A 170 0.07 -24.36 10.09
N LYS A 171 0.15 -25.68 10.31
CA LYS A 171 -0.02 -26.30 11.64
C LYS A 171 1.24 -26.22 12.50
N SER A 172 2.38 -25.79 11.95
CA SER A 172 3.61 -25.61 12.71
C SER A 172 3.47 -24.49 13.76
N PRO A 173 3.89 -24.71 15.02
CA PRO A 173 3.85 -23.70 16.08
C PRO A 173 4.66 -22.45 15.80
N ILE A 174 5.57 -22.50 14.83
CA ILE A 174 6.38 -21.38 14.37
C ILE A 174 5.55 -20.42 13.50
N VAL A 175 4.53 -20.93 12.79
CA VAL A 175 3.72 -20.15 11.84
C VAL A 175 2.40 -19.70 12.45
N TYR A 176 1.65 -20.62 13.09
CA TYR A 176 0.31 -20.25 13.58
C TYR A 176 0.33 -19.30 14.78
N LYS A 177 1.36 -19.36 15.65
CA LYS A 177 1.45 -18.48 16.83
C LYS A 177 1.59 -17.00 16.42
N PRO A 178 2.56 -16.58 15.58
CA PRO A 178 2.59 -15.21 15.07
C PRO A 178 1.35 -14.85 14.27
N LEU A 179 0.81 -15.78 13.46
CA LEU A 179 -0.36 -15.52 12.63
C LEU A 179 -1.60 -15.21 13.48
N ILE A 180 -1.85 -15.95 14.55
CA ILE A 180 -2.97 -15.68 15.48
C ILE A 180 -2.75 -14.34 16.19
N ILE A 181 -1.54 -14.07 16.69
CA ILE A 181 -1.23 -12.80 17.37
C ILE A 181 -1.46 -11.62 16.43
N LEU A 182 -0.94 -11.68 15.21
CA LEU A 182 -1.12 -10.63 14.20
C LEU A 182 -2.60 -10.49 13.81
N SER A 183 -3.31 -11.60 13.62
CA SER A 183 -4.75 -11.59 13.32
C SER A 183 -5.57 -10.91 14.42
N VAL A 184 -5.33 -11.27 15.68
CA VAL A 184 -5.99 -10.67 16.84
C VAL A 184 -5.65 -9.18 16.94
N LEU A 185 -4.39 -8.81 16.74
CA LEU A 185 -3.95 -7.42 16.74
C LEU A 185 -4.65 -6.61 15.65
N PHE A 186 -4.75 -7.14 14.42
CA PHE A 186 -5.49 -6.48 13.34
C PHE A 186 -6.97 -6.35 13.64
N VAL A 187 -7.61 -7.37 14.23
CA VAL A 187 -9.02 -7.28 14.64
C VAL A 187 -9.22 -6.19 15.69
N ILE A 188 -8.38 -6.17 16.73
CA ILE A 188 -8.44 -5.13 17.77
C ILE A 188 -8.23 -3.74 17.14
N GLN A 189 -7.27 -3.60 16.23
CA GLN A 189 -7.01 -2.36 15.51
C GLN A 189 -8.24 -1.87 14.73
N GLN A 190 -8.96 -2.77 14.05
CA GLN A 190 -10.19 -2.41 13.32
C GLN A 190 -11.34 -2.05 14.29
N LEU A 191 -11.42 -2.72 15.45
CA LEU A 191 -12.44 -2.48 16.48
C LEU A 191 -12.25 -1.17 17.26
N THR A 192 -11.11 -0.49 17.13
CA THR A 192 -10.90 0.84 17.73
C THR A 192 -11.89 1.91 17.23
N GLY A 193 -12.59 1.65 16.12
CA GLY A 193 -13.55 2.60 15.55
C GLY A 193 -12.91 3.77 14.82
N ALA A 194 -11.59 3.77 14.62
CA ALA A 194 -10.89 4.85 13.92
C ALA A 194 -11.49 5.14 12.53
N TYR A 195 -11.87 4.10 11.77
CA TYR A 195 -12.50 4.24 10.47
C TYR A 195 -13.94 4.79 10.56
N VAL A 196 -14.67 4.50 11.63
CA VAL A 196 -16.03 5.06 11.85
C VAL A 196 -15.93 6.58 11.98
N ILE A 197 -14.98 7.07 12.76
CA ILE A 197 -14.74 8.51 12.92
C ILE A 197 -14.37 9.14 11.57
N ILE A 198 -13.52 8.50 10.76
CA ILE A 198 -13.10 9.04 9.46
C ILE A 198 -14.27 9.10 8.47
N PHE A 199 -15.04 8.03 8.34
CA PHE A 199 -16.13 7.97 7.35
C PHE A 199 -17.33 8.81 7.73
N TYR A 200 -17.64 8.91 9.03
CA TYR A 200 -18.76 9.68 9.54
C TYR A 200 -18.32 11.01 10.16
N ALA A 201 -17.09 11.47 9.87
CA ALA A 201 -16.54 12.72 10.43
C ALA A 201 -17.50 13.90 10.23
N ILE A 202 -18.00 14.07 9.01
CA ILE A 202 -18.94 15.15 8.65
C ILE A 202 -20.22 15.03 9.47
N ASP A 203 -20.82 13.83 9.56
CA ASP A 203 -22.07 13.61 10.28
C ASP A 203 -21.92 13.79 11.79
N ILE A 204 -20.77 13.40 12.35
CA ILE A 204 -20.43 13.61 13.76
C ILE A 204 -20.25 15.10 14.03
N PHE A 205 -19.45 15.80 13.21
CA PHE A 205 -19.24 17.22 13.38
C PHE A 205 -20.55 18.00 13.20
N ARG A 206 -21.38 17.67 12.21
CA ARG A 206 -22.73 18.25 12.06
C ARG A 206 -23.57 18.11 13.31
N LYS A 207 -23.56 16.93 13.95
CA LYS A 207 -24.35 16.69 15.17
C LYS A 207 -23.80 17.45 16.38
N VAL A 208 -22.48 17.59 16.49
CA VAL A 208 -21.81 18.27 17.61
C VAL A 208 -21.90 19.79 17.45
N TYR A 209 -21.67 20.32 16.24
CA TYR A 209 -21.64 21.74 15.92
C TYR A 209 -23.01 22.33 15.58
N ARG A 210 -24.09 21.54 15.52
CA ARG A 210 -25.47 22.06 15.36
C ARG A 210 -25.88 23.07 16.45
N ASN A 211 -25.14 23.15 17.54
CA ASN A 211 -25.33 24.09 18.65
C ASN A 211 -24.44 25.35 18.56
N ILE A 212 -23.56 25.48 17.57
CA ILE A 212 -22.64 26.61 17.38
C ILE A 212 -22.87 27.14 15.96
N GLU A 213 -23.42 28.33 15.82
CA GLU A 213 -23.82 28.94 14.54
C GLU A 213 -22.59 29.20 13.63
N GLY A 214 -22.39 28.37 12.60
CA GLY A 214 -21.35 28.62 11.58
C GLY A 214 -21.30 27.57 10.46
N ASP A 215 -21.91 27.87 9.30
CA ASP A 215 -22.03 26.98 8.12
C ASP A 215 -20.68 26.62 7.45
N HIS A 216 -19.57 27.26 7.86
CA HIS A 216 -18.23 27.06 7.30
C HIS A 216 -17.28 26.22 8.18
N GLU A 217 -17.68 25.83 9.40
CA GLU A 217 -16.79 25.12 10.34
C GLU A 217 -16.69 23.60 10.10
N GLU A 218 -17.66 22.98 9.43
CA GLU A 218 -17.71 21.52 9.25
C GLU A 218 -16.55 20.98 8.42
N TYR A 219 -16.25 21.65 7.31
CA TYR A 219 -15.16 21.29 6.42
C TYR A 219 -13.79 21.62 7.04
N PHE A 220 -13.71 22.68 7.84
CA PHE A 220 -12.51 23.01 8.60
C PHE A 220 -12.20 21.91 9.62
N ALA A 221 -13.20 21.39 10.32
CA ALA A 221 -13.05 20.26 11.24
C ALA A 221 -12.57 18.98 10.53
N LEU A 222 -13.06 18.72 9.31
CA LEU A 222 -12.61 17.60 8.48
C LEU A 222 -11.13 17.74 8.08
N VAL A 223 -10.70 18.94 7.68
CA VAL A 223 -9.29 19.20 7.35
C VAL A 223 -8.42 19.08 8.60
N LEU A 224 -8.86 19.63 9.74
CA LEU A 224 -8.16 19.52 11.02
C LEU A 224 -7.96 18.06 11.44
N LEU A 225 -8.98 17.21 11.28
CA LEU A 225 -8.88 15.77 11.53
C LEU A 225 -7.81 15.12 10.64
N GLY A 226 -7.80 15.47 9.35
CA GLY A 226 -6.78 15.02 8.40
C GLY A 226 -5.36 15.43 8.82
N VAL A 227 -5.19 16.68 9.27
CA VAL A 227 -3.90 17.21 9.73
C VAL A 227 -3.42 16.49 10.99
N ILE A 228 -4.30 16.31 11.99
CA ILE A 228 -3.97 15.58 13.22
C ILE A 228 -3.51 14.15 12.88
N ARG A 229 -4.22 13.45 12.00
CA ARG A 229 -3.81 12.11 11.53
C ARG A 229 -2.46 12.13 10.82
N PHE A 230 -2.23 13.09 9.94
CA PHE A 230 -0.96 13.19 9.23
C PHE A 230 0.21 13.42 10.20
N VAL A 231 0.09 14.36 11.13
CA VAL A 231 1.13 14.65 12.13
C VAL A 231 1.39 13.42 13.02
N THR A 232 0.34 12.78 13.53
CA THR A 232 0.49 11.57 14.35
C THR A 232 1.13 10.41 13.59
N ALA A 233 0.81 10.24 12.30
CA ALA A 233 1.46 9.23 11.45
C ALA A 233 2.95 9.53 11.23
N VAL A 234 3.32 10.79 11.01
CA VAL A 234 4.72 11.21 10.88
C VAL A 234 5.49 10.95 12.18
N VAL A 235 4.93 11.34 13.33
CA VAL A 235 5.56 11.07 14.63
C VAL A 235 5.72 9.57 14.87
N ALA A 236 4.68 8.77 14.59
CA ALA A 236 4.75 7.31 14.72
C ALA A 236 5.84 6.70 13.82
N SER A 237 6.00 7.22 12.60
CA SER A 237 7.03 6.74 11.66
C SER A 237 8.46 7.15 12.07
N ILE A 238 8.64 8.22 12.85
CA ILE A 238 9.95 8.64 13.38
C ILE A 238 10.33 7.81 14.62
N VAL A 239 9.34 7.40 15.41
CA VAL A 239 9.53 6.62 16.64
C VAL A 239 9.74 5.12 16.35
N SER A 240 9.33 4.64 15.17
CA SER A 240 9.45 3.22 14.75
C SER A 240 10.80 2.91 14.12
#